data_AF-A0A6M1SEM1-F1
#
_entry.id   AF-A0A6M1SEM1-F1
#
_cell.length_a   1.000
_cell.length_b   1.000
_cell.length_c   1.000
_cell.angle_alpha   90.00
_cell.angle_beta   90.00
_cell.angle_gamma   90.00
#
_symmetry.space_group_name_H-M   'P 1'
#
loop_
_entity.id
_entity.type
_entity.pdbx_description
1 polymer ?
#
loop_
_entity_poly.entity_id
_entity_poly.type
_entity_poly.pdbx_seq_one_letter_code
_entity_poly.pdbx_strand_id
1 'polypeptide(L)' 'MGESLSTCLLDQSMPSNRQSTRRDLAFYMTAVARLGGYLDRSNDPPPGTTVLWRGFIRLADLVEGFQAANPSASPTCG' A
#
# COMPACT_ATOMS: atom_id res chain seq x y z
N MET A 1 -17.30 6.20 9.47
CA MET A 1 -16.55 5.08 8.87
C MET A 1 -15.53 5.68 7.92
N GLY A 2 -14.40 6.14 8.46
CA GLY A 2 -13.31 6.68 7.63
C GLY A 2 -12.49 5.50 7.11
N GLU A 3 -12.29 5.41 5.81
CA GLU A 3 -11.31 4.46 5.27
C GLU A 3 -9.90 4.91 5.72
N SER A 4 -9.11 3.97 6.24
CA SER A 4 -7.74 4.26 6.67
C SER A 4 -6.89 4.64 5.46
N LEU A 5 -6.08 5.70 5.54
CA LEU A 5 -5.20 6.15 4.44
C LEU A 5 -4.34 5.02 3.88
N SER A 6 -3.90 4.11 4.74
CA SER A 6 -3.15 2.90 4.37
C SER A 6 -3.92 1.96 3.44
N THR A 7 -5.22 1.74 3.66
CA THR A 7 -6.03 0.88 2.77
C THR A 7 -6.29 1.54 1.42
N CYS A 8 -6.50 2.87 1.39
CA CYS A 8 -6.65 3.61 0.14
C CYS A 8 -5.38 3.58 -0.70
N LEU A 9 -4.21 3.77 -0.09
CA LEU A 9 -2.92 3.68 -0.78
C LEU A 9 -2.65 2.28 -1.33
N LEU A 10 -3.02 1.23 -0.60
CA LEU A 10 -2.90 -0.15 -1.08
C LEU A 10 -3.84 -0.44 -2.25
N ASP A 11 -5.09 0.04 -2.21
CA ASP A 11 -6.06 -0.12 -3.31
C ASP A 11 -5.55 0.59 -4.59
N GLN A 12 -4.99 1.79 -4.45
CA GLN A 12 -4.36 2.54 -5.57
C GLN A 12 -3.12 1.85 -6.15
N SER A 13 -2.41 1.06 -5.34
CA SER A 13 -1.21 0.32 -5.78
C SER A 13 -1.55 -0.91 -6.64
N MET A 14 -2.83 -1.29 -6.71
CA MET A 14 -3.32 -2.42 -7.49
C MET A 14 -3.78 -1.96 -8.89
N PRO A 15 -3.51 -2.74 -9.96
CA PRO A 15 -3.92 -2.37 -11.32
C PRO A 15 -5.44 -2.37 -11.44
N SER A 16 -5.99 -1.45 -12.25
CA SER A 16 -7.45 -1.21 -12.34
C SER A 16 -8.28 -2.44 -12.72
N ASN A 17 -7.70 -3.41 -13.43
CA ASN A 17 -8.34 -4.69 -13.76
C ASN A 17 -8.69 -5.51 -12.49
N ARG A 18 -7.96 -5.33 -11.38
CA ARG A 18 -8.19 -6.04 -10.11
C ARG A 18 -9.09 -5.33 -9.11
N GLN A 19 -9.69 -4.20 -9.49
CA GLN A 19 -10.63 -3.46 -8.62
C GLN A 19 -11.93 -4.23 -8.33
N SER A 20 -12.24 -5.27 -9.12
CA SER A 20 -13.38 -6.18 -8.89
C SER A 20 -13.06 -7.37 -7.97
N THR A 21 -11.80 -7.52 -7.54
CA THR A 21 -11.40 -8.59 -6.61
C THR A 21 -11.86 -8.25 -5.20
N ARG A 22 -12.26 -9.28 -4.43
CA ARG A 22 -12.63 -9.11 -3.02
C ARG A 22 -11.45 -8.51 -2.25
N ARG A 23 -11.71 -7.45 -1.47
CA ARG A 23 -10.72 -6.82 -0.57
C ARG A 23 -10.45 -7.68 0.65
N ASP A 24 -9.93 -8.88 0.41
CA ASP A 24 -9.55 -9.84 1.45
C ASP A 24 -8.09 -9.68 1.88
N LEU A 25 -7.66 -10.48 2.86
CA LEU A 25 -6.29 -10.43 3.35
C LEU A 25 -5.28 -10.74 2.24
N ALA A 26 -5.56 -11.69 1.35
CA ALA A 26 -4.66 -12.07 0.27
C ALA A 26 -4.47 -10.92 -0.74
N PHE A 27 -5.54 -10.18 -1.03
CA PHE A 27 -5.49 -8.96 -1.84
C PHE A 27 -4.54 -7.93 -1.23
N TYR A 28 -4.70 -7.61 0.06
CA TYR A 28 -3.84 -6.63 0.73
C TYR A 28 -2.39 -7.13 0.88
N MET A 29 -2.18 -8.42 1.17
CA MET A 29 -0.84 -9.00 1.21
C MET A 29 -0.15 -8.91 -0.16
N THR A 30 -0.91 -9.10 -1.25
CA THR A 30 -0.40 -8.94 -2.61
C THR A 30 -0.10 -7.47 -2.93
N ALA A 31 -0.96 -6.54 -2.52
CA ALA A 31 -0.73 -5.11 -2.68
C ALA A 31 0.54 -4.63 -1.94
N VAL A 32 0.73 -5.08 -0.69
CA VAL A 32 1.96 -4.81 0.08
C VAL A 32 3.17 -5.43 -0.62
N ALA A 33 3.09 -6.69 -1.05
CA ALA A 33 4.20 -7.34 -1.74
C ALA A 33 4.59 -6.60 -3.03
N ARG A 34 3.61 -6.08 -3.79
CA ARG A 34 3.85 -5.31 -5.02
C ARG A 34 4.60 -4.01 -4.75
N LEU A 35 4.27 -3.30 -3.66
CA LEU A 35 5.06 -2.16 -3.19
C LEU A 35 6.52 -2.55 -2.88
N GLY A 36 6.73 -3.78 -2.41
CA GLY A 36 8.06 -4.36 -2.17
C GLY A 36 8.79 -4.86 -3.42
N GLY A 37 8.18 -4.76 -4.61
CA GLY A 37 8.75 -5.22 -5.89
C GLY A 37 8.25 -6.57 -6.37
N TYR A 38 7.17 -7.13 -5.78
CA TYR A 38 6.51 -8.32 -6.31
C TYR A 38 5.79 -8.01 -7.63
N LEU A 39 6.04 -8.81 -8.67
CA LEU A 39 5.47 -8.60 -9.99
C LEU A 39 4.06 -9.18 -10.13
N ASP A 40 3.73 -10.19 -9.32
CA ASP A 40 2.41 -10.82 -9.27
C ASP A 40 1.98 -11.41 -10.63
N ARG A 41 2.90 -12.18 -11.23
CA ARG A 41 2.68 -12.95 -12.45
C ARG A 41 2.04 -14.29 -12.08
N SER A 42 1.26 -14.87 -12.98
CA SER A 42 0.49 -16.10 -12.74
C SER A 42 1.32 -17.32 -12.30
N ASN A 43 2.64 -17.31 -12.50
CA ASN A 43 3.55 -18.41 -12.16
C ASN A 43 4.64 -17.99 -11.17
N ASP A 44 4.50 -16.83 -10.52
CA ASP A 44 5.40 -16.43 -9.46
C ASP A 44 5.08 -17.21 -8.17
N PRO A 45 6.09 -17.61 -7.39
CA PRO A 45 5.87 -18.17 -6.06
C PRO A 45 5.26 -17.11 -5.13
N PRO A 46 4.55 -17.53 -4.07
CA PRO A 46 3.95 -16.59 -3.12
C PRO A 46 5.02 -15.64 -2.55
N PRO A 47 4.65 -14.39 -2.24
CA PRO A 47 5.60 -13.36 -1.84
C PRO A 47 6.34 -13.76 -0.55
N GLY A 48 7.67 -13.79 -0.64
CA GLY A 48 8.53 -14.08 0.51
C GLY A 48 8.55 -12.93 1.53
N THR A 49 8.94 -13.26 2.76
CA THR A 49 9.01 -12.33 3.90
C THR A 49 9.79 -11.05 3.59
N THR A 50 10.92 -11.14 2.87
CA THR A 50 11.73 -9.97 2.49
C THR A 50 10.95 -8.98 1.62
N VAL A 51 10.17 -9.47 0.67
CA VAL A 51 9.38 -8.62 -0.24
C VAL A 51 8.24 -7.95 0.52
N LEU A 52 7.60 -8.67 1.45
CA LEU A 52 6.60 -8.09 2.34
C LEU A 52 7.18 -6.97 3.21
N TRP A 53 8.33 -7.18 3.86
CA TRP A 53 8.97 -6.16 4.69
C TRP A 53 9.32 -4.89 3.88
N ARG A 54 9.89 -5.07 2.68
CA ARG A 54 10.15 -3.93 1.78
C ARG A 54 8.88 -3.18 1.43
N GLY A 55 7.79 -3.91 1.19
CA GLY A 55 6.46 -3.35 0.93
C GLY A 55 5.92 -2.54 2.11
N PHE A 56 6.04 -3.06 3.34
CA PHE A 56 5.60 -2.35 4.55
C PHE A 56 6.39 -1.06 4.80
N ILE A 57 7.72 -1.10 4.65
CA ILE A 57 8.56 0.10 4.77
C ILE A 57 8.11 1.14 3.74
N ARG A 58 7.91 0.72 2.48
CA ARG A 58 7.46 1.63 1.43
C ARG A 58 6.07 2.21 1.69
N LEU A 59 5.17 1.42 2.26
CA LEU A 59 3.84 1.90 2.65
C LEU A 59 3.93 2.95 3.77
N ALA A 60 4.79 2.72 4.77
CA ALA A 60 5.03 3.69 5.84
C ALA A 60 5.57 5.02 5.27
N ASP A 61 6.57 4.96 4.37
CA ASP A 61 7.12 6.13 3.69
C ASP A 61 6.04 6.91 2.91
N LEU A 62 5.12 6.21 2.23
CA LEU A 62 4.04 6.84 1.47
C LEU A 62 3.02 7.52 2.39
N VAL A 63 2.69 6.89 3.52
CA VAL A 63 1.78 7.47 4.52
C VAL A 63 2.40 8.72 5.15
N GLU A 64 3.69 8.68 5.49
CA GLU A 64 4.42 9.83 6.01
C GLU A 64 4.54 10.94 4.95
N GLY A 65 4.90 10.59 3.71
CA GLY A 65 4.98 11.53 2.60
C GLY A 65 3.64 12.19 2.27
N PHE A 66 2.53 11.46 2.35
CA PHE A 66 1.19 12.02 2.14
C PHE A 66 0.81 13.01 3.24
N GLN A 67 1.15 12.71 4.49
CA GLN A 67 0.94 13.63 5.62
C GLN A 67 1.83 14.88 5.49
N ALA A 68 3.09 14.72 5.11
CA ALA A 68 4.01 15.83 4.88
C ALA A 68 3.56 16.72 3.71
N ALA A 69 3.06 16.13 2.61
CA ALA A 69 2.57 16.84 1.44
C ALA A 69 1.21 17.54 1.66
N ASN A 70 0.44 17.09 2.65
CA ASN A 70 -0.82 17.70 3.04
C ASN A 70 -0.73 18.33 4.43
N PRO A 71 0.06 19.41 4.59
CA PRO A 71 0.30 20.06 5.89
C PRO A 71 -0.90 20.85 6.41
N SER A 72 -2.12 20.63 5.89
CA SER A 72 -3.35 21.29 6.38
C SER A 72 -3.70 20.93 7.85
N ALA A 73 -2.89 20.06 8.47
CA ALA A 73 -2.86 19.80 9.91
C ALA A 73 -1.59 20.31 10.62
N SER A 74 -0.85 21.28 10.06
CA SER A 74 0.21 21.96 10.82
C SER A 74 -0.40 23.05 11.71
N PRO A 75 -0.25 22.98 13.04
CA PRO A 75 -0.49 24.13 13.89
C PRO A 75 0.51 25.21 13.50
N THR A 76 -0.01 26.40 13.25
CA THR A 76 0.69 27.67 13.04
C THR A 76 2.06 27.71 13.70
N CYS A 77 3.09 27.97 12.90
CA CYS A 77 4.38 28.43 13.38
C CYS A 77 4.17 29.73 14.19
N GLY A 78 4.64 29.72 15.43
CA GLY A 78 4.94 30.93 16.20
C GLY A 78 6.31 31.46 15.87
#